data_AF-A0A6N3G051-F1
#
_entry.id   AF-A0A6N3G051-F1
#
_cell.length_a   1.000
_cell.length_b   1.000
_cell.length_c   1.000
_cell.angle_alpha   90.00
_cell.angle_beta   90.00
_cell.angle_gamma   90.00
#
_symmetry.space_group_name_H-M   'P 1'
#
loop_
_entity.id
_entity.type
_entity.pdbx_description
1 polymer ?
#
loop_
_entity_poly.entity_id
_entity_poly.type
_entity_poly.pdbx_seq_one_letter_code
_entity_poly.pdbx_strand_id
1 'polypeptide(L)'
;MKYKVDIEATKSYLDIYNEHCQCMYCNNYLKTFESTYPKAAKELQQLGINIDYPLEIIDFCWNENEDKRINESYYSVKGELFEDKTVLYDEDAVITLYRYDTDARIYANTGMEKPYFIAKVTNVELPWVLEEQPFD
;
A
#
# COMPACT_ATOMS: atom_id res chain seq x y z
N MET A 1 -22.39 -6.35 2.35
CA MET A 1 -20.95 -6.73 2.50
C MET A 1 -20.26 -6.30 1.23
N LYS A 2 -19.16 -5.54 1.31
CA LYS A 2 -18.54 -4.90 0.12
C LYS A 2 -17.45 -5.74 -0.56
N TYR A 3 -16.90 -6.74 0.15
CA TYR A 3 -15.86 -7.64 -0.33
C TYR A 3 -15.88 -8.99 0.42
N LYS A 4 -15.16 -9.97 -0.11
CA LYS A 4 -14.73 -11.22 0.56
C LYS A 4 -13.22 -11.31 0.49
N VAL A 5 -12.58 -11.72 1.59
CA VAL A 5 -11.12 -11.90 1.66
C VAL A 5 -10.81 -13.33 2.08
N ASP A 6 -9.82 -13.93 1.41
CA ASP A 6 -9.13 -15.12 1.87
C ASP A 6 -7.86 -14.68 2.59
N ILE A 7 -7.91 -14.64 3.92
CA ILE A 7 -6.82 -14.12 4.77
C ILE A 7 -5.55 -14.96 4.63
N GLU A 8 -5.68 -16.28 4.64
CA GLU A 8 -4.53 -17.18 4.56
C GLU A 8 -3.90 -17.12 3.17
N ALA A 9 -4.71 -17.06 2.12
CA ALA A 9 -4.19 -16.92 0.76
C ALA A 9 -3.68 -15.50 0.45
N THR A 10 -4.10 -14.48 1.21
CA THR A 10 -3.51 -13.14 1.13
C THR A 10 -2.11 -13.12 1.76
N LYS A 11 -1.89 -13.83 2.87
CA LYS A 11 -0.56 -13.98 3.47
C LYS A 11 0.43 -14.70 2.56
N SER A 12 -0.03 -15.68 1.79
CA SER A 12 0.81 -16.44 0.85
C SER A 12 1.19 -15.65 -0.41
N TYR A 13 0.80 -14.38 -0.52
CA TYR A 13 1.15 -13.53 -1.66
C TYR A 13 2.67 -13.39 -1.86
N LEU A 14 3.42 -13.50 -0.77
CA LEU A 14 4.89 -13.52 -0.76
C LEU A 14 5.48 -14.68 -1.55
N ASP A 15 4.72 -15.72 -1.86
CA ASP A 15 5.23 -16.83 -2.67
C ASP A 15 5.41 -16.44 -4.15
N ILE A 16 4.74 -15.38 -4.60
CA ILE A 16 4.68 -14.97 -6.02
C ILE A 16 5.39 -13.63 -6.25
N TYR A 17 5.24 -12.67 -5.34
CA TYR A 17 5.81 -11.32 -5.47
C TYR A 17 6.66 -10.99 -4.23
N ASN A 18 7.85 -11.57 -4.20
CA ASN A 18 8.81 -11.49 -3.07
C ASN A 18 9.97 -10.50 -3.30
N GLU A 19 10.11 -9.98 -4.51
CA GLU A 19 11.16 -9.02 -4.82
C GLU A 19 10.70 -7.60 -4.48
N HIS A 20 11.40 -6.95 -3.54
CA HIS A 20 11.12 -5.57 -3.16
C HIS A 20 12.21 -4.64 -3.65
N CYS A 21 11.79 -3.45 -4.08
CA CYS A 21 12.71 -2.35 -4.30
C CYS A 21 13.43 -2.01 -2.98
N GLN A 22 14.76 -2.03 -3.02
CA GLN A 22 15.62 -1.72 -1.86
C GLN A 22 16.13 -0.27 -1.90
N CYS A 23 15.49 0.62 -2.67
CA CYS A 23 15.89 2.01 -2.72
C CYS A 23 15.63 2.72 -1.38
N MET A 24 16.32 3.83 -1.15
CA MET A 24 16.18 4.60 0.09
C MET A 24 14.74 5.03 0.38
N TYR A 25 13.95 5.38 -0.64
CA TYR A 25 12.56 5.80 -0.48
C TYR A 25 11.68 4.66 0.05
N CYS A 26 11.80 3.47 -0.53
CA CYS A 26 11.09 2.28 -0.05
C CYS A 26 11.52 1.92 1.37
N ASN A 27 12.83 1.96 1.65
CA ASN A 27 13.35 1.68 2.98
C ASN A 27 12.86 2.70 4.03
N ASN A 28 12.75 3.97 3.67
CA ASN A 28 12.21 5.00 4.56
C ASN A 28 10.72 4.75 4.85
N TYR A 29 9.93 4.45 3.81
CA TYR A 29 8.52 4.10 3.95
C TYR A 29 8.33 2.93 4.93
N LEU A 30 9.05 1.82 4.72
CA LEU A 30 8.94 0.61 5.54
C LEU A 30 9.31 0.88 7.01
N LYS A 31 10.27 1.77 7.27
CA LYS A 31 10.68 2.13 8.64
C LYS A 31 9.67 3.02 9.38
N THR A 32 8.81 3.73 8.67
CA THR A 32 8.04 4.85 9.24
C THR A 32 6.54 4.69 9.11
N PHE A 33 6.05 3.89 8.16
CA PHE A 33 4.62 3.78 7.88
C PHE A 33 3.82 3.27 9.08
N GLU A 34 4.16 2.11 9.65
CA GLU A 34 3.40 1.53 10.76
C GLU A 34 3.40 2.42 12.01
N SER A 35 4.53 3.05 12.32
CA SER A 35 4.64 3.91 13.50
C SER A 35 3.92 5.25 13.33
N THR A 36 3.80 5.75 12.09
CA THR A 36 3.10 7.00 11.77
C THR A 36 1.60 6.79 11.59
N TYR A 37 1.19 5.66 10.98
CA TYR A 37 -0.19 5.31 10.66
C TYR A 37 -0.61 3.94 11.25
N PRO A 38 -0.54 3.76 12.59
CA PRO A 38 -0.76 2.45 13.22
C PRO A 38 -2.19 1.92 13.02
N LYS A 39 -3.17 2.82 12.85
CA LYS A 39 -4.56 2.42 12.60
C LYS A 39 -4.74 1.89 11.18
N ALA A 40 -4.24 2.61 10.17
CA ALA A 40 -4.26 2.14 8.79
C ALA A 40 -3.50 0.82 8.63
N ALA A 41 -2.32 0.69 9.27
CA ALA A 41 -1.55 -0.54 9.30
C ALA A 41 -2.37 -1.71 9.88
N LYS A 42 -3.11 -1.49 10.96
CA LYS A 42 -4.00 -2.47 11.56
C LYS A 42 -5.15 -2.88 10.62
N GLU A 43 -5.73 -1.95 9.87
CA GLU A 43 -6.79 -2.27 8.89
C GLU A 43 -6.25 -3.13 7.73
N LEU A 44 -5.03 -2.85 7.25
CA LEU A 44 -4.37 -3.69 6.25
C LEU A 44 -4.10 -5.10 6.80
N GLN A 45 -3.55 -5.21 8.01
CA GLN A 45 -3.28 -6.49 8.66
C GLN A 45 -4.56 -7.32 8.87
N GLN A 46 -5.71 -6.69 9.10
CA GLN A 46 -7.02 -7.37 9.17
C GLN A 46 -7.44 -8.03 7.84
N LEU A 47 -6.88 -7.60 6.70
CA LEU A 47 -7.05 -8.25 5.40
C LEU A 47 -6.03 -9.38 5.17
N GLY A 48 -5.16 -9.69 6.14
CA GLY A 48 -4.07 -10.66 5.99
C GLY A 48 -2.85 -10.11 5.25
N ILE A 49 -2.79 -8.80 5.01
CA ILE A 49 -1.65 -8.14 4.35
C ILE A 49 -0.46 -8.11 5.31
N ASN A 50 0.72 -8.45 4.79
CA ASN A 50 1.98 -8.09 5.42
C ASN A 50 2.39 -6.68 4.97
N ILE A 51 2.31 -5.71 5.87
CA ILE A 51 2.53 -4.29 5.55
C ILE A 51 3.97 -3.97 5.15
N ASP A 52 4.92 -4.83 5.54
CA ASP A 52 6.33 -4.70 5.16
C ASP A 52 6.60 -5.14 3.72
N TYR A 53 5.58 -5.69 3.04
CA TYR A 53 5.66 -6.26 1.71
C TYR A 53 4.62 -5.63 0.76
N PRO A 54 4.67 -4.31 0.53
CA PRO A 54 3.85 -3.69 -0.51
C PRO A 54 4.29 -4.14 -1.90
N LEU A 55 3.33 -4.14 -2.82
CA LEU A 55 3.54 -4.36 -4.26
C LEU A 55 4.43 -3.28 -4.86
N GLU A 56 4.12 -2.06 -4.46
CA GLU A 56 4.67 -0.85 -5.00
C GLU A 56 4.56 0.21 -3.91
N ILE A 57 5.63 0.98 -3.77
CA ILE A 57 5.66 2.21 -3.01
C ILE A 57 6.01 3.29 -4.01
N ILE A 58 5.17 4.30 -4.09
CA ILE A 58 5.42 5.49 -4.90
C ILE A 58 5.80 6.61 -3.95
N ASP A 59 6.99 7.16 -4.12
CA ASP A 59 7.43 8.39 -3.48
C ASP A 59 7.29 9.54 -4.49
N PHE A 60 6.65 10.63 -4.08
CA PHE A 60 6.35 11.76 -4.96
C PHE A 60 7.34 12.90 -4.77
N CYS A 61 7.30 13.53 -3.60
CA CYS A 61 8.12 14.69 -3.25
C CYS A 61 7.98 14.99 -1.75
N TRP A 62 8.70 16.00 -1.28
CA TRP A 62 8.42 16.65 -0.01
C TRP A 62 7.01 17.26 0.02
N ASN A 63 6.39 17.28 1.20
CA ASN A 63 5.16 18.05 1.46
C ASN A 63 5.45 19.56 1.46
N GLU A 64 4.40 20.37 1.61
CA GLU A 64 4.52 21.84 1.55
C GLU A 64 5.46 22.43 2.63
N ASN A 65 5.63 21.73 3.76
CA ASN A 65 6.50 22.17 4.85
C ASN A 65 7.94 21.66 4.73
N GLU A 66 8.25 20.86 3.70
CA GLU A 66 9.55 20.21 3.50
C GLU A 66 10.02 19.34 4.68
N ASP A 67 9.08 18.80 5.47
CA ASP A 67 9.40 17.99 6.66
C ASP A 67 9.06 16.50 6.50
N LYS A 68 8.23 16.15 5.50
CA LYS A 68 7.79 14.77 5.24
C LYS A 68 7.73 14.47 3.75
N ARG A 69 7.90 13.19 3.40
CA ARG A 69 7.70 12.65 2.06
C ARG A 69 6.25 12.28 1.83
N ILE A 70 5.69 12.68 0.70
CA ILE A 70 4.37 12.22 0.24
C ILE A 70 4.55 10.87 -0.44
N ASN A 71 3.83 9.86 0.06
CA ASN A 71 3.87 8.49 -0.46
C ASN A 71 2.49 7.96 -0.82
N GLU A 72 2.48 6.96 -1.70
CA GLU A 72 1.36 6.02 -1.89
C GLU A 72 1.91 4.59 -1.86
N SER A 73 1.07 3.63 -1.49
CA SER A 73 1.45 2.22 -1.49
C SER A 73 0.30 1.31 -1.89
N TYR A 74 0.64 0.22 -2.56
CA TYR A 74 -0.31 -0.76 -3.08
C TYR A 74 -0.08 -2.13 -2.44
N TYR A 75 -1.15 -2.80 -2.04
CA TYR A 75 -1.13 -4.14 -1.47
C TYR A 75 -2.12 -5.04 -2.19
N SER A 76 -1.75 -6.31 -2.38
CA SER A 76 -2.63 -7.33 -2.93
C SER A 76 -3.57 -7.87 -1.86
N VAL A 77 -4.80 -8.15 -2.25
CA VAL A 77 -5.73 -8.90 -1.40
C VAL A 77 -6.36 -10.00 -2.23
N LYS A 78 -6.25 -11.25 -1.74
CA LYS A 78 -6.87 -12.38 -2.40
C LYS A 78 -8.33 -12.48 -2.00
N GLY A 79 -9.22 -12.47 -2.99
CA GLY A 79 -10.65 -12.53 -2.74
C GLY A 79 -11.46 -11.87 -3.83
N GLU A 80 -12.61 -11.35 -3.46
CA GLU A 80 -13.57 -10.76 -4.38
C GLU A 80 -14.03 -9.40 -3.85
N LEU A 81 -13.82 -8.36 -4.64
CA LEU A 81 -14.36 -7.03 -4.39
C LEU A 81 -15.62 -6.85 -5.25
N PHE A 82 -16.76 -6.55 -4.64
CA PHE A 82 -18.03 -6.46 -5.37
C PHE A 82 -18.19 -5.10 -6.07
N GLU A 83 -17.74 -4.03 -5.42
CA GLU A 83 -17.83 -2.65 -5.89
C GLU A 83 -16.41 -2.06 -6.03
N ASP A 84 -16.07 -1.60 -7.23
CA ASP A 84 -14.79 -0.94 -7.47
C ASP A 84 -14.69 0.39 -6.68
N LYS A 85 -13.46 0.83 -6.38
CA LYS A 85 -13.16 2.07 -5.65
C LYS A 85 -13.87 2.15 -4.28
N THR A 86 -13.92 1.03 -3.56
CA THR A 86 -14.52 0.96 -2.22
C THR A 86 -13.57 1.54 -1.18
N VAL A 87 -13.96 2.63 -0.52
CA VAL A 87 -13.22 3.13 0.65
C VAL A 87 -13.44 2.17 1.83
N LEU A 88 -12.34 1.60 2.33
CA LEU A 88 -12.30 0.72 3.49
C LEU A 88 -12.06 1.51 4.77
N TYR A 89 -11.18 2.50 4.70
CA TYR A 89 -10.70 3.27 5.85
C TYR A 89 -10.37 4.71 5.42
N ASP A 90 -10.72 5.67 6.26
CA ASP A 90 -10.56 7.11 6.02
C ASP A 90 -10.53 7.84 7.37
N GLU A 91 -9.39 7.76 8.07
CA GLU A 91 -9.14 8.56 9.27
C GLU A 91 -7.78 9.26 9.21
N ASP A 92 -6.68 8.54 9.49
CA ASP A 92 -5.31 9.09 9.46
C ASP A 92 -4.64 8.91 8.08
N ALA A 93 -4.95 7.82 7.39
CA ALA A 93 -4.69 7.60 5.97
C ALA A 93 -5.99 7.13 5.27
N VAL A 94 -5.97 7.05 3.95
CA VAL A 94 -7.10 6.54 3.17
C VAL A 94 -6.74 5.20 2.54
N ILE A 95 -7.53 4.16 2.81
CA ILE A 95 -7.41 2.85 2.15
C ILE A 95 -8.58 2.67 1.21
N THR A 96 -8.30 2.61 -0.09
CA THR A 96 -9.29 2.36 -1.15
C THR A 96 -9.02 1.02 -1.82
N LEU A 97 -10.05 0.20 -1.97
CA LEU A 97 -10.00 -1.09 -2.62
C LEU A 97 -10.39 -0.95 -4.09
N TYR A 98 -9.59 -1.53 -4.98
CA TYR A 98 -9.75 -1.47 -6.43
C TYR A 98 -9.91 -2.86 -7.01
N ARG A 99 -10.92 -3.04 -7.85
CA ARG A 99 -11.24 -4.31 -8.48
C ARG A 99 -10.28 -4.55 -9.65
N TYR A 100 -10.09 -5.82 -10.02
CA TYR A 100 -9.16 -6.21 -11.09
C TYR A 100 -9.46 -5.61 -12.47
N ASP A 101 -10.69 -5.17 -12.71
CA ASP A 101 -11.17 -4.55 -13.94
C ASP A 101 -11.41 -3.04 -13.78
N THR A 102 -10.80 -2.42 -12.76
CA THR A 102 -10.84 -0.96 -12.58
C THR A 102 -10.24 -0.24 -13.79
N ASP A 103 -10.72 0.98 -14.06
CA ASP A 103 -10.16 1.89 -15.05
C ASP A 103 -8.91 2.63 -14.53
N ALA A 104 -8.62 2.54 -13.24
CA ALA A 104 -7.44 3.11 -12.62
C ALA A 104 -6.17 2.36 -13.05
N ARG A 105 -5.08 3.10 -13.31
CA ARG A 105 -3.79 2.54 -13.75
C ARG A 105 -2.99 1.88 -12.63
N ILE A 106 -3.64 1.19 -11.70
CA ILE A 106 -2.99 0.63 -10.51
C ILE A 106 -2.36 -0.74 -10.85
N TYR A 107 -3.09 -1.60 -11.56
CA TYR A 107 -2.58 -2.91 -11.99
C TYR A 107 -1.43 -2.82 -13.00
N ALA A 108 -1.44 -1.79 -13.85
CA ALA A 108 -0.40 -1.55 -14.84
C ALA A 108 0.96 -1.29 -14.18
N ASN A 109 0.96 -0.67 -13.00
CA ASN A 109 2.18 -0.35 -12.28
C ASN A 109 2.70 -1.53 -11.46
N THR A 110 1.82 -2.45 -11.02
CA THR A 110 2.20 -3.59 -10.17
C THR A 110 2.46 -4.90 -10.91
N GLY A 111 2.05 -5.03 -12.18
CA GLY A 111 2.15 -6.29 -12.93
C GLY A 111 1.27 -7.42 -12.37
N MET A 112 0.19 -7.08 -11.67
CA MET A 112 -0.69 -8.04 -11.01
C MET A 112 -1.74 -8.61 -11.96
N GLU A 113 -2.01 -9.91 -11.83
CA GLU A 113 -3.06 -10.61 -12.57
C GLU A 113 -4.21 -11.07 -11.65
N LYS A 114 -5.28 -11.65 -12.23
CA LYS A 114 -6.39 -12.25 -11.46
C LYS A 114 -5.88 -13.39 -10.56
N PRO A 115 -6.49 -13.68 -9.38
CA PRO A 115 -7.78 -13.19 -8.87
C PRO A 115 -7.65 -12.26 -7.65
N TYR A 116 -6.84 -11.20 -7.75
CA TYR A 116 -6.61 -10.27 -6.64
C TYR A 116 -7.31 -8.93 -6.85
N PHE A 117 -7.74 -8.29 -5.76
CA PHE A 117 -8.06 -6.87 -5.73
C PHE A 117 -6.92 -6.10 -5.04
N ILE A 118 -6.76 -4.81 -5.32
CA ILE A 118 -5.67 -4.00 -4.76
C ILE A 118 -6.20 -3.08 -3.66
N ALA A 119 -5.54 -3.06 -2.50
CA ALA A 119 -5.70 -2.03 -1.49
C ALA A 119 -4.65 -0.94 -1.74
N LYS A 120 -5.10 0.26 -2.10
CA LYS A 120 -4.26 1.45 -2.27
C LYS A 120 -4.34 2.32 -1.03
N VAL A 121 -3.19 2.71 -0.50
CA VAL A 121 -3.06 3.65 0.62
C VAL A 121 -2.63 5.01 0.08
N THR A 122 -3.37 6.06 0.44
CA THR A 122 -3.06 7.46 0.13
C THR A 122 -3.13 8.33 1.37
N ASN A 123 -2.84 9.64 1.19
CA ASN A 123 -2.75 10.61 2.28
C ASN A 123 -1.66 10.23 3.31
N VAL A 124 -0.53 9.74 2.78
CA VAL A 124 0.61 9.29 3.57
C VAL A 124 1.72 10.33 3.46
N GLU A 125 2.05 10.95 4.58
CA GLU A 125 3.18 11.86 4.75
C GLU A 125 4.11 11.29 5.82
N LEU A 126 5.30 10.87 5.42
CA LEU A 126 6.24 10.16 6.29
C LEU A 126 7.50 10.99 6.57
N PRO A 127 7.97 11.06 7.83
CA PRO A 127 9.24 11.70 8.12
C PRO A 127 10.39 10.97 7.41
N TRP A 128 11.45 11.69 7.08
CA TRP A 128 12.68 11.08 6.62
C TRP A 128 13.56 10.69 7.81
N VAL A 129 13.92 9.42 7.93
CA VAL A 129 14.69 8.88 9.07
C VAL A 129 15.99 8.19 8.66
N LEU A 130 16.31 8.17 7.36
CA LEU A 130 17.56 7.63 6.85
C LEU A 130 18.66 8.69 6.88
N GLU A 131 19.91 8.23 7.02
CA GLU A 131 21.08 9.12 6.97
C GLU A 131 21.30 9.70 5.56
N GLU A 132 21.19 8.83 4.54
CA GLU A 132 21.22 9.23 3.12
C GLU A 132 20.06 10.19 2.84
N GLN A 133 20.34 11.32 2.19
CA GLN A 133 19.31 12.30 1.85
C GLN A 133 18.70 11.99 0.47
N PRO A 134 17.40 12.25 0.26
CA PRO A 134 16.78 12.13 -1.05
C PRO A 134 17.39 13.15 -2.03
N PHE A 135 17.29 12.84 -3.32
CA PHE A 135 18.06 13.53 -4.39
C PHE A 135 17.36 14.75 -5.00
N ASP A 136 16.25 15.20 -4.42
CA ASP A 136 15.39 16.25 -4.98
C ASP A 136 15.80 17.69 -4.60
#